data_AF-A0A0D2LT76-F1
#
_entry.id   AF-A0A0D2LT76-F1
#
_cell.length_a   1.000
_cell.length_b   1.000
_cell.length_c   1.000
_cell.angle_alpha   90.00
_cell.angle_beta   90.00
_cell.angle_gamma   90.00
#
_symmetry.space_group_name_H-M   'P 1'
#
loop_
_entity.id
_entity.type
_entity.pdbx_description
1 polymer ?
#
loop_
_entity_poly.entity_id
_entity_poly.type
_entity_poly.pdbx_seq_one_letter_code
_entity_poly.pdbx_strand_id
1 'polypeptide(L)'
;LRSYVELDMYASLTVHTESTISAGEAELQTFGKLLALSPGKDWDFPKAHTHQHMFQDIRRKGVTRNYNTKPGEKANGPLKKYYQRHTNFKNVAQQVSAM
;
A
#
# COMPACT_ATOMS: atom_id res chain seq x y z
N LEU A 1 4.70 14.83 -12.45
CA LEU A 1 5.63 14.35 -11.38
C LEU A 1 5.46 15.12 -10.07
N ARG A 2 5.48 16.46 -10.05
CA ARG A 2 5.28 17.25 -8.81
C ARG A 2 3.97 16.95 -8.07
N SER A 3 2.84 17.01 -8.77
CA SER A 3 1.51 16.71 -8.21
C SER A 3 1.41 15.33 -7.56
N TYR A 4 2.08 14.31 -8.13
CA TYR A 4 2.17 12.99 -7.51
C TYR A 4 2.90 13.01 -6.16
N VAL A 5 4.00 13.77 -6.06
CA VAL A 5 4.79 13.90 -4.81
C VAL A 5 3.99 14.64 -3.75
N GLU A 6 3.25 15.69 -4.14
CA GLU A 6 2.38 16.43 -3.23
C GLU A 6 1.22 15.55 -2.73
N LEU A 7 0.61 14.76 -3.62
CA LEU A 7 -0.40 13.76 -3.26
C LEU A 7 0.14 12.70 -2.29
N ASP A 8 1.32 12.14 -2.56
CA ASP A 8 1.99 11.15 -1.70
C ASP A 8 2.35 11.73 -0.32
N MET A 9 2.76 13.00 -0.28
CA MET A 9 3.00 13.73 0.97
C MET A 9 1.72 13.81 1.81
N TYR A 10 0.59 14.23 1.23
CA TYR A 10 -0.69 14.27 1.96
C TYR A 10 -1.13 12.89 2.43
N ALA A 11 -0.97 11.86 1.60
CA ALA A 11 -1.34 10.48 1.92
C ALA A 11 -0.48 9.82 3.01
N SER A 12 0.74 10.33 3.20
CA SER A 12 1.73 9.80 4.15
C SER A 12 1.69 10.45 5.53
N LEU A 13 0.81 11.44 5.73
CA LEU A 13 0.61 12.07 7.03
C LEU A 13 0.23 11.02 8.09
N THR A 14 0.83 11.15 9.28
CA THR A 14 0.53 10.28 10.42
C THR A 14 -0.69 10.74 11.21
N VAL A 15 -1.11 11.99 10.99
CA VAL A 15 -2.30 12.59 11.58
C VAL A 15 -3.01 13.37 10.47
N HIS A 16 -4.26 13.03 10.23
CA HIS A 16 -5.11 13.74 9.28
C HIS A 16 -6.11 14.62 10.02
N THR A 17 -6.21 15.86 9.59
CA THR A 17 -7.30 16.78 9.91
C THR A 17 -8.21 16.94 8.70
N GLU A 18 -9.42 17.45 8.92
CA GLU A 18 -10.33 17.87 7.86
C GLU A 18 -9.62 18.71 6.79
N SER A 19 -8.81 19.69 7.20
CA SER A 19 -8.09 20.58 6.27
C SER A 19 -7.06 19.84 5.43
N THR A 20 -6.30 18.91 6.02
CA THR A 20 -5.31 18.12 5.26
C THR A 20 -5.96 17.12 4.33
N ILE A 21 -7.12 16.55 4.70
CA ILE A 21 -7.89 15.66 3.83
C ILE A 21 -8.44 16.44 2.64
N SER A 22 -9.09 17.58 2.88
CA SER A 22 -9.62 18.42 1.80
C SER A 22 -8.53 18.92 0.84
N ALA A 23 -7.36 19.29 1.37
CA ALA A 23 -6.21 19.69 0.54
C ALA A 23 -5.70 18.52 -0.31
N GLY A 24 -5.59 17.32 0.28
CA GLY A 24 -5.20 16.13 -0.44
C GLY A 24 -6.21 15.69 -1.50
N GLU A 25 -7.52 15.80 -1.22
CA GLU A 25 -8.58 15.54 -2.21
C GLU A 25 -8.52 16.51 -3.38
N ALA A 26 -8.23 17.80 -3.13
CA ALA A 26 -8.00 18.78 -4.19
C ALA A 26 -6.77 18.40 -5.04
N GLU A 27 -5.69 17.96 -4.40
CA GLU A 27 -4.48 17.53 -5.10
C GLU A 27 -4.72 16.26 -5.92
N LEU A 28 -5.54 15.32 -5.43
CA LEU A 28 -5.96 14.14 -6.19
C LEU A 28 -6.70 14.52 -7.48
N GLN A 29 -7.54 15.55 -7.44
CA GLN A 29 -8.22 16.05 -8.65
C GLN A 29 -7.23 16.68 -9.63
N THR A 30 -6.25 17.44 -9.15
CA THR A 30 -5.17 18.00 -9.96
C THR A 30 -4.35 16.89 -10.61
N PHE A 31 -3.95 15.89 -9.83
CA PHE A 31 -3.20 14.72 -10.31
C PHE A 31 -3.97 13.96 -11.39
N GLY A 32 -5.27 13.70 -11.19
CA GLY A 32 -6.12 13.02 -12.16
C GLY A 32 -6.20 13.76 -13.50
N LYS A 33 -6.35 15.10 -13.48
CA LYS A 33 -6.33 15.93 -14.71
C LYS A 33 -4.99 15.82 -15.44
N LEU A 34 -3.87 15.84 -14.72
CA LEU A 34 -2.54 15.71 -15.30
C LEU A 34 -2.29 14.33 -15.90
N LEU A 35 -2.84 13.26 -15.30
CA LEU A 35 -2.78 11.91 -15.88
C LEU A 35 -3.55 11.83 -17.20
N ALA A 36 -4.76 12.39 -17.25
CA ALA A 36 -5.59 12.39 -18.46
C ALA A 36 -4.94 13.16 -19.62
N LEU A 37 -4.11 14.18 -19.33
CA LEU A 37 -3.37 14.96 -20.32
C LEU A 37 -2.05 14.31 -20.74
N SER A 38 -1.60 13.24 -20.09
CA SER A 38 -0.34 12.57 -20.40
C SER A 38 -0.49 11.68 -21.63
N PRO A 39 0.11 12.03 -22.79
CA PRO A 39 -0.01 11.22 -24.00
C PRO A 39 0.78 9.90 -23.87
N GLY A 40 0.37 8.88 -24.63
CA GLY A 40 1.15 7.66 -24.84
C GLY A 40 1.10 6.63 -23.71
N LYS A 41 0.24 6.81 -22.70
CA LYS A 41 0.03 5.81 -21.65
C LYS A 41 -1.43 5.71 -21.25
N ASP A 42 -1.93 4.48 -21.25
CA ASP A 42 -3.21 4.17 -20.61
C ASP A 42 -3.01 4.12 -19.09
N TRP A 43 -3.81 4.92 -18.38
CA TRP A 43 -3.79 4.99 -16.93
C TRP A 43 -4.89 4.14 -16.28
N ASP A 44 -5.61 3.32 -17.06
CA ASP A 44 -6.54 2.31 -16.55
C ASP A 44 -5.81 1.05 -16.09
N PHE A 45 -5.12 1.14 -14.97
CA PHE A 45 -4.55 -0.02 -14.29
C PHE A 45 -4.75 0.05 -12.77
N PRO A 46 -4.83 -1.09 -12.06
CA PRO A 46 -5.25 -1.13 -10.66
C PRO A 46 -4.48 -0.17 -9.74
N LYS A 47 -3.16 -0.04 -9.92
CA LYS A 47 -2.31 0.84 -9.10
C LYS A 47 -2.53 2.33 -9.36
N ALA A 48 -2.94 2.74 -10.56
CA ALA A 48 -3.37 4.12 -10.78
C ALA A 48 -4.72 4.35 -10.10
N HIS A 49 -5.66 3.42 -10.29
CA HIS A 49 -7.01 3.49 -9.74
C HIS A 49 -7.05 3.53 -8.20
N THR A 50 -6.10 2.91 -7.50
CA THR A 50 -6.05 2.95 -6.02
C THR A 50 -6.01 4.37 -5.46
N HIS A 51 -5.48 5.35 -6.20
CA HIS A 51 -5.44 6.74 -5.75
C HIS A 51 -6.84 7.36 -5.63
N GLN A 52 -7.80 6.91 -6.44
CA GLN A 52 -9.18 7.40 -6.42
C GLN A 52 -9.87 7.13 -5.08
N HIS A 53 -9.52 6.01 -4.43
CA HIS A 53 -10.10 5.59 -3.15
C HIS A 53 -9.27 6.04 -1.94
N MET A 54 -8.12 6.68 -2.16
CA MET A 54 -7.11 6.92 -1.14
C MET A 54 -7.63 7.71 0.06
N PHE A 55 -8.29 8.85 -0.16
CA PHE A 55 -8.80 9.68 0.93
C PHE A 55 -10.05 9.10 1.59
N GLN A 56 -10.87 8.36 0.84
CA GLN A 56 -11.98 7.59 1.43
C GLN A 56 -11.45 6.48 2.36
N ASP A 57 -10.37 5.82 1.97
CA ASP A 57 -9.70 4.83 2.80
C ASP A 57 -9.06 5.47 4.03
N ILE A 58 -8.43 6.63 3.89
CA ILE A 58 -7.90 7.41 5.03
C ILE A 58 -9.03 7.76 6.01
N ARG A 59 -10.17 8.24 5.52
CA ARG A 59 -11.35 8.52 6.36
C ARG A 59 -11.83 7.31 7.15
N ARG A 60 -11.85 6.14 6.51
CA ARG A 60 -12.38 4.89 7.10
C ARG A 60 -11.37 4.18 8.00
N LYS A 61 -10.09 4.21 7.65
CA LYS A 61 -9.01 3.41 8.25
C LYS A 61 -8.05 4.26 9.10
N GLY A 62 -8.18 5.58 9.08
CA GLY A 62 -7.37 6.55 9.80
C GLY A 62 -6.12 6.98 9.02
N VAL A 63 -5.20 6.05 8.75
CA VAL A 63 -3.93 6.33 8.05
C VAL A 63 -3.52 5.18 7.14
N THR A 64 -2.76 5.50 6.08
CA THR A 64 -2.23 4.51 5.12
C THR A 64 -1.23 3.54 5.74
N ARG A 65 -0.56 3.92 6.84
CA ARG A 65 0.49 3.12 7.47
C ARG A 65 -0.03 1.84 8.15
N ASN A 66 -1.26 1.82 8.65
CA ASN A 66 -1.74 0.76 9.53
C ASN A 66 -2.05 -0.55 8.79
N TYR A 67 -2.41 -0.46 7.51
CA TYR A 67 -2.89 -1.60 6.71
C TYR A 67 -1.98 -1.89 5.51
N ASN A 68 -0.67 -1.73 5.69
CA ASN A 68 0.30 -2.08 4.64
C ASN A 68 0.91 -3.47 4.87
N THR A 69 1.58 -3.97 3.84
CA THR A 69 2.22 -5.29 3.83
C THR A 69 3.60 -5.30 4.50
N LYS A 70 4.13 -4.13 4.90
CA LYS A 70 5.53 -3.99 5.37
C LYS A 70 5.84 -4.88 6.58
N PRO A 71 4.96 -5.02 7.60
CA PRO A 71 5.21 -5.94 8.71
C PRO A 71 5.36 -7.40 8.25
N GLY A 72 4.47 -7.86 7.37
CA GLY A 72 4.52 -9.21 6.82
C GLY A 72 5.76 -9.42 5.94
N GLU A 73 6.07 -8.48 5.07
CA GLU A 73 7.27 -8.51 4.22
C GLU A 73 8.55 -8.54 5.06
N LYS A 74 8.60 -7.77 6.16
CA LYS A 74 9.73 -7.77 7.08
C LYS A 74 9.94 -9.14 7.73
N ALA A 75 8.87 -9.88 7.99
CA ALA A 75 8.93 -11.21 8.58
C ALA A 75 9.52 -12.27 7.63
N ASN A 76 9.47 -12.08 6.31
CA ASN A 76 9.98 -13.05 5.32
C ASN A 76 11.46 -13.40 5.55
N GLY A 77 12.30 -12.43 5.91
CA GLY A 77 13.73 -12.65 6.15
C GLY A 77 14.00 -13.59 7.33
N PRO A 78 13.51 -13.27 8.54
CA PRO A 78 13.58 -14.16 9.70
C PRO A 78 12.94 -15.53 9.45
N LEU A 79 11.75 -15.59 8.84
CA LEU A 79 11.06 -16.85 8.55
C LEU A 79 11.89 -17.76 7.64
N LYS A 80 12.49 -17.21 6.57
CA LYS A 80 13.39 -17.96 5.68
C LYS A 80 14.62 -18.48 6.43
N LYS A 81 15.25 -17.65 7.26
CA LYS A 81 16.41 -18.07 8.06
C LYS A 81 16.05 -19.17 9.06
N TYR A 82 14.88 -19.06 9.68
CA TYR A 82 14.39 -20.08 10.60
C TYR A 82 14.14 -21.39 9.88
N TYR A 83 13.40 -21.36 8.77
CA TYR A 83 13.19 -22.53 7.91
C TYR A 83 14.53 -23.19 7.52
N GLN A 84 15.52 -22.41 7.09
CA GLN A 84 16.81 -22.91 6.64
C GLN A 84 17.71 -23.48 7.75
N ARG A 85 17.59 -22.98 8.98
CA ARG A 85 18.55 -23.29 10.07
C ARG A 85 17.96 -24.14 11.19
N HIS A 86 16.64 -24.21 11.29
CA HIS A 86 15.93 -24.79 12.43
C HIS A 86 14.80 -25.76 12.02
N THR A 87 14.70 -26.11 10.74
CA THR A 87 13.79 -27.18 10.28
C THR A 87 14.58 -28.31 9.63
N ASN A 88 14.00 -29.49 9.60
CA ASN A 88 14.59 -30.68 8.98
C ASN A 88 14.19 -30.84 7.49
N PHE A 89 13.52 -29.84 6.90
CA PHE A 89 13.00 -29.84 5.53
C PHE A 89 12.13 -31.04 5.17
N LYS A 90 11.58 -31.76 6.15
CA LYS A 90 10.78 -32.97 5.91
C LYS A 90 9.36 -32.62 5.49
N ASN A 91 8.73 -33.56 4.77
CA ASN A 91 7.36 -33.42 4.31
C ASN A 91 6.39 -33.67 5.48
N VAL A 92 6.13 -32.59 6.23
CA VAL A 92 5.42 -32.61 7.52
C VAL A 92 3.99 -33.15 7.40
N ALA A 93 3.37 -33.06 6.21
CA ALA A 93 2.00 -33.54 5.98
C ALA A 93 1.81 -35.01 6.38
N GLN A 94 2.73 -35.91 6.03
CA GLN A 94 2.64 -37.33 6.43
C GLN A 94 2.91 -37.56 7.92
N GLN A 95 3.57 -36.62 8.60
CA GLN A 95 3.97 -36.77 10.00
C GLN A 95 2.88 -36.35 10.99
N VAL A 96 1.97 -35.46 10.57
CA VAL A 96 0.81 -35.02 11.39
C VAL A 96 -0.36 -35.99 11.25
N SER A 97 -0.53 -36.64 10.10
CA SER A 97 -1.63 -37.59 9.84
C SER A 97 -1.44 -38.97 10.47
N ALA A 98 -0.28 -39.25 11.07
CA ALA A 98 0.03 -40.52 11.73
C ALA A 98 -0.14 -40.47 13.25
N MET A 99 -0.75 -39.40 13.77
CA MET A 99 -1.18 -39.24 15.16
C MET A 99 -2.66 -39.58 15.29
#